data_AF-A0A8J6N3B1-F1
#
_entry.id   AF-A0A8J6N3B1-F1
#
_cell.length_a   1.000
_cell.length_b   1.000
_cell.length_c   1.000
_cell.angle_alpha   90.00
_cell.angle_beta   90.00
_cell.angle_gamma   90.00
#
_symmetry.space_group_name_H-M   'P 1'
#
loop_
_entity.id
_entity.type
_entity.pdbx_description
1 polymer ?
#
loop_
_entity_poly.entity_id
_entity_poly.type
_entity_poly.pdbx_seq_one_letter_code
_entity_poly.pdbx_strand_id
1 'polypeptide(L)'
;MDVLTGKKTTLAKAKIIETLASIPYRAWEIRQYGRMTRRYKDEAFVQKARKIMLWGREAQDNEYWHLLVINEKMKEDNVKDPWYLHPMVPFLMVNAYILMSRILATFYISRAFLFNAEFEDHAEHVYAKFVEDHPELDTQPVNSNLIKEYGNFETWGDVFRRIGLDERDHMNNSFIFCGKPEAVVKYEGMPDLPIISNV
;
A
#
# COMPACT_ATOMS: atom_id res chain seq x y z
N MET A 1 6.66 -15.27 3.26
CA MET A 1 7.33 -15.16 1.95
C MET A 1 8.73 -15.78 1.97
N ASP A 2 9.53 -15.52 3.00
CA ASP A 2 10.97 -15.84 3.00
C ASP A 2 11.36 -17.32 2.91
N VAL A 3 10.49 -18.23 3.36
CA VAL A 3 10.75 -19.68 3.26
C VAL A 3 10.78 -20.15 1.80
N LEU A 4 10.03 -19.49 0.91
CA LEU A 4 9.90 -19.89 -0.50
C LEU A 4 10.77 -19.05 -1.45
N THR A 5 11.08 -17.80 -1.07
CA THR A 5 11.75 -16.83 -1.95
C THR A 5 13.10 -16.34 -1.39
N GLY A 6 13.60 -16.95 -0.31
CA GLY A 6 14.85 -16.59 0.39
C GLY A 6 14.65 -15.45 1.38
N LYS A 7 15.67 -15.05 2.15
CA LYS A 7 15.53 -13.99 3.18
C LYS A 7 15.85 -12.56 2.71
N LYS A 8 16.60 -12.41 1.61
CA LYS A 8 17.03 -11.09 1.13
C LYS A 8 15.83 -10.32 0.55
N THR A 9 15.71 -9.03 0.87
CA THR A 9 14.76 -8.13 0.22
C THR A 9 15.21 -7.86 -1.21
N THR A 10 14.30 -8.04 -2.18
CA THR A 10 14.59 -7.82 -3.60
C THR A 10 13.43 -7.10 -4.27
N LEU A 11 13.71 -6.36 -5.35
CA LEU A 11 12.69 -5.69 -6.16
C LEU A 11 11.58 -6.65 -6.61
N ALA A 12 11.93 -7.88 -7.00
CA ALA A 12 10.96 -8.87 -7.43
C ALA A 12 10.01 -9.32 -6.31
N LYS A 13 10.44 -9.31 -5.05
CA LYS A 13 9.56 -9.60 -3.90
C LYS A 13 8.67 -8.41 -3.59
N ALA A 14 9.23 -7.21 -3.59
CA ALA A 14 8.45 -5.98 -3.42
C ALA A 14 7.36 -5.89 -4.50
N LYS A 15 7.68 -6.22 -5.76
CA LYS A 15 6.70 -6.31 -6.86
C LYS A 15 5.51 -7.22 -6.55
N ILE A 16 5.69 -8.34 -5.85
CA ILE A 16 4.56 -9.18 -5.40
C ILE A 16 3.75 -8.46 -4.33
N ILE A 17 4.42 -7.86 -3.35
CA ILE A 17 3.77 -7.15 -2.24
C ILE A 17 2.87 -6.04 -2.83
N GLU A 18 3.40 -5.20 -3.73
CA GLU A 18 2.62 -4.13 -4.36
C GLU A 18 1.52 -4.61 -5.29
N THR A 19 1.69 -5.78 -5.91
CA THR A 19 0.60 -6.42 -6.67
C THR A 19 -0.59 -6.73 -5.76
N LEU A 20 -0.35 -7.02 -4.48
CA LEU A 20 -1.38 -7.33 -3.50
C LEU A 20 -1.88 -6.11 -2.73
N ALA A 21 -1.03 -5.10 -2.51
CA ALA A 21 -1.28 -3.99 -1.60
C ALA A 21 -2.52 -3.14 -1.97
N SER A 22 -2.82 -2.97 -3.25
CA SER A 22 -4.05 -2.26 -3.69
C SER A 22 -5.38 -2.98 -3.39
N ILE A 23 -5.35 -4.28 -3.06
CA ILE A 23 -6.55 -5.13 -2.99
C ILE A 23 -7.46 -4.84 -1.78
N PRO A 24 -6.96 -4.66 -0.54
CA PRO A 24 -7.79 -4.36 0.63
C PRO A 24 -8.59 -3.07 0.43
N TYR A 25 -7.93 -2.02 -0.07
CA TYR A 25 -8.53 -0.73 -0.37
C TYR A 25 -9.71 -0.82 -1.34
N ARG A 26 -9.54 -1.56 -2.45
CA ARG A 26 -10.63 -1.85 -3.41
C ARG A 26 -11.80 -2.57 -2.76
N ALA A 27 -11.52 -3.53 -1.87
CA ALA A 27 -12.57 -4.23 -1.15
C ALA A 27 -13.36 -3.29 -0.22
N TRP A 28 -12.69 -2.33 0.42
CA TRP A 28 -13.33 -1.32 1.26
C TRP A 28 -14.16 -0.35 0.44
N GLU A 29 -13.65 0.12 -0.70
CA GLU A 29 -14.36 1.00 -1.63
C GLU A 29 -15.69 0.38 -2.07
N ILE A 30 -15.66 -0.86 -2.58
CA ILE A 30 -16.85 -1.61 -3.02
C ILE A 30 -17.88 -1.70 -1.88
N ARG A 31 -17.41 -2.01 -0.66
CA ARG A 31 -18.27 -2.06 0.52
C ARG A 31 -18.89 -0.71 0.84
N GLN A 32 -18.12 0.38 0.76
CA GLN A 32 -18.64 1.72 1.07
C GLN A 32 -19.67 2.19 0.05
N TYR A 33 -19.48 1.92 -1.25
CA TYR A 33 -20.52 2.17 -2.26
C TYR A 33 -21.83 1.48 -1.89
N GLY A 34 -21.79 0.20 -1.53
CA GLY A 34 -23.00 -0.52 -1.09
C GLY A 34 -23.65 0.10 0.15
N ARG A 35 -22.85 0.60 1.10
CA ARG A 35 -23.33 1.26 2.32
C ARG A 35 -23.98 2.61 2.05
N MET A 36 -23.34 3.45 1.22
CA MET A 36 -23.88 4.76 0.85
C MET A 36 -25.21 4.61 0.11
N THR A 37 -25.30 3.68 -0.85
CA THR A 37 -26.56 3.43 -1.58
C THR A 37 -27.69 2.96 -0.66
N ARG A 38 -27.41 2.06 0.30
CA ARG A 38 -28.44 1.52 1.21
C ARG A 38 -28.88 2.51 2.29
N ARG A 39 -28.01 3.44 2.70
CA ARG A 39 -28.27 4.40 3.78
C ARG A 39 -28.18 5.85 3.33
N TYR A 40 -28.54 6.11 2.08
CA TYR A 40 -28.39 7.42 1.45
C TYR A 40 -29.10 8.59 2.18
N LYS A 41 -30.13 8.29 2.99
CA LYS A 41 -30.86 9.28 3.80
C LYS A 41 -30.15 9.66 5.10
N ASP A 42 -29.17 8.88 5.54
CA ASP A 42 -28.42 9.11 6.77
C ASP A 42 -27.10 9.82 6.42
N GLU A 43 -27.13 11.15 6.47
CA GLU A 43 -26.02 11.99 6.04
C GLU A 43 -24.74 11.68 6.82
N ALA A 44 -24.80 11.60 8.15
CA ALA A 44 -23.63 11.32 8.97
C ALA A 44 -22.99 9.98 8.61
N PHE A 45 -23.81 8.95 8.37
CA PHE A 45 -23.33 7.65 7.94
C PHE A 45 -22.71 7.69 6.54
N VAL A 46 -23.34 8.37 5.59
CA VAL A 46 -22.84 8.53 4.22
C VAL A 46 -21.50 9.27 4.23
N GLN A 47 -21.36 10.34 5.01
CA GLN A 47 -20.10 11.07 5.12
C GLN A 47 -18.97 10.18 5.67
N LYS A 48 -19.25 9.34 6.69
CA LYS A 48 -18.26 8.38 7.20
C LYS A 48 -17.85 7.35 6.14
N ALA A 49 -18.82 6.79 5.41
CA ALA A 49 -18.54 5.85 4.33
C ALA A 49 -17.75 6.51 3.19
N ARG A 50 -18.07 7.76 2.85
CA ARG A 50 -17.38 8.54 1.82
C ARG A 50 -15.93 8.82 2.20
N LYS A 51 -15.62 9.13 3.46
CA LYS A 51 -14.24 9.31 3.94
C LYS A 51 -13.39 8.05 3.72
N ILE A 52 -13.91 6.88 4.11
CA ILE A 52 -13.23 5.59 3.89
C ILE A 52 -13.06 5.32 2.38
N MET A 53 -14.09 5.61 1.58
CA MET A 53 -14.05 5.42 0.13
C MET A 53 -12.99 6.30 -0.54
N LEU A 54 -12.94 7.58 -0.20
CA LEU A 54 -11.97 8.52 -0.79
C LEU A 54 -10.54 8.12 -0.45
N TRP A 55 -10.26 7.87 0.84
CA TRP A 55 -8.94 7.39 1.24
C TRP A 55 -8.57 6.06 0.57
N GLY A 56 -9.49 5.09 0.50
CA GLY A 56 -9.23 3.83 -0.21
C GLY A 56 -8.99 3.99 -1.71
N ARG A 57 -9.42 5.08 -2.34
CA ARG A 57 -9.09 5.38 -3.74
C ARG A 57 -7.70 5.99 -3.86
N GLU A 58 -7.40 6.96 -3.00
CA GLU A 58 -6.07 7.58 -2.96
C GLU A 58 -4.98 6.54 -2.65
N ALA A 59 -5.19 5.70 -1.63
CA ALA A 59 -4.23 4.66 -1.25
C ALA A 59 -4.06 3.60 -2.34
N GLN A 60 -5.14 3.02 -2.91
CA GLN A 60 -4.98 2.01 -3.95
C GLN A 60 -4.27 2.52 -5.21
N ASP A 61 -4.43 3.81 -5.53
CA ASP A 61 -3.76 4.44 -6.67
C ASP A 61 -2.27 4.68 -6.34
N ASN A 62 -1.95 5.02 -5.09
CA ASN A 62 -0.57 5.13 -4.60
C ASN A 62 0.16 3.77 -4.60
N GLU A 63 -0.47 2.69 -4.13
CA GLU A 63 0.05 1.32 -4.22
C GLU A 63 0.36 0.91 -5.69
N TYR A 64 -0.50 1.35 -6.62
CA TYR A 64 -0.28 1.09 -8.03
C TYR A 64 0.93 1.87 -8.57
N TRP A 65 1.17 3.09 -8.07
CA TRP A 65 2.41 3.81 -8.37
C TRP A 65 3.63 3.06 -7.89
N HIS A 66 3.62 2.50 -6.66
CA HIS A 66 4.74 1.71 -6.15
C HIS A 66 5.05 0.51 -7.05
N LEU A 67 4.02 -0.21 -7.50
CA LEU A 67 4.17 -1.31 -8.46
C LEU A 67 4.83 -0.85 -9.77
N LEU A 68 4.41 0.30 -10.31
CA LEU A 68 4.99 0.87 -11.53
C LEU A 68 6.46 1.29 -11.32
N VAL A 69 6.77 1.92 -10.20
CA VAL A 69 8.11 2.35 -9.81
C VAL A 69 9.06 1.15 -9.75
N ILE A 70 8.67 0.08 -9.04
CA ILE A 70 9.47 -1.15 -8.94
C ILE A 70 9.68 -1.77 -10.31
N ASN A 71 8.62 -1.86 -11.11
CA ASN A 71 8.71 -2.44 -12.44
C ASN A 71 9.63 -1.63 -13.35
N GLU A 72 9.62 -0.31 -13.23
CA GLU A 72 10.54 0.58 -13.95
C GLU A 72 11.99 0.35 -13.51
N LYS A 73 12.25 0.28 -12.20
CA LYS A 73 13.60 0.01 -11.70
C LYS A 73 14.11 -1.37 -12.13
N MET A 74 13.26 -2.39 -12.08
CA MET A 74 13.62 -3.73 -12.57
C MET A 74 14.00 -3.73 -14.06
N LYS A 75 13.32 -2.93 -14.89
CA LYS A 75 13.69 -2.79 -16.31
C LYS A 75 15.03 -2.08 -16.47
N GLU A 76 15.24 -0.97 -15.75
CA GLU A 76 16.50 -0.22 -15.78
C GLU A 76 17.70 -1.11 -15.41
N ASP A 77 17.54 -1.93 -14.37
CA ASP A 77 18.57 -2.83 -13.87
C ASP A 77 18.66 -4.16 -14.65
N ASN A 78 17.86 -4.34 -15.70
CA ASN A 78 17.73 -5.61 -16.45
C ASN A 78 17.46 -6.83 -15.56
N VAL A 79 16.71 -6.64 -14.46
CA VAL A 79 16.31 -7.71 -13.55
C VAL A 79 15.18 -8.51 -14.19
N LYS A 80 15.43 -9.80 -14.40
CA LYS A 80 14.41 -10.72 -14.91
C LYS A 80 13.43 -11.12 -13.81
N ASP A 81 12.17 -11.28 -14.20
CA ASP A 81 11.15 -11.82 -13.32
C ASP A 81 11.53 -13.26 -12.90
N PRO A 82 11.66 -13.56 -11.59
CA PRO A 82 11.90 -14.91 -11.09
C PRO A 82 10.65 -15.79 -11.26
N TRP A 83 10.80 -17.10 -11.04
CA TRP A 83 9.75 -18.10 -11.26
C TRP A 83 8.42 -17.78 -10.55
N TYR A 84 8.45 -17.16 -9.38
CA TYR A 84 7.24 -16.83 -8.60
C TYR A 84 6.46 -15.63 -9.15
N LEU A 85 7.05 -14.89 -10.10
CA LEU A 85 6.34 -13.88 -10.91
C LEU A 85 5.76 -14.48 -12.20
N HIS A 86 5.93 -15.78 -12.45
CA HIS A 86 5.26 -16.44 -13.56
C HIS A 86 3.73 -16.33 -13.39
N PRO A 87 2.96 -15.90 -14.40
CA PRO A 87 1.58 -15.42 -14.25
C PRO A 87 0.62 -16.29 -13.44
N MET A 88 0.79 -17.62 -13.45
CA MET A 88 -0.03 -18.54 -12.65
C MET A 88 0.11 -18.33 -11.14
N VAL A 89 1.30 -17.99 -10.64
CA VAL A 89 1.54 -17.82 -9.20
C VAL A 89 0.86 -16.54 -8.69
N PRO A 90 1.13 -15.33 -9.26
CA PRO A 90 0.40 -14.13 -8.88
C PRO A 90 -1.10 -14.27 -9.10
N PHE A 91 -1.57 -14.94 -10.16
CA PHE A 91 -2.99 -15.17 -10.39
C PHE A 91 -3.65 -15.88 -9.19
N LEU A 92 -3.09 -16.99 -8.72
CA LEU A 92 -3.64 -17.72 -7.58
C LEU A 92 -3.57 -16.90 -6.28
N MET A 93 -2.44 -16.23 -6.03
CA MET A 93 -2.25 -15.40 -4.84
C MET A 93 -3.25 -14.23 -4.80
N VAL A 94 -3.37 -13.50 -5.91
CA VAL A 94 -4.30 -12.36 -6.05
C VAL A 94 -5.74 -12.82 -5.83
N ASN A 95 -6.18 -13.92 -6.46
CA ASN A 95 -7.55 -14.40 -6.29
C ASN A 95 -7.85 -14.82 -4.83
N ALA A 96 -6.92 -15.53 -4.20
CA ALA A 96 -7.05 -15.91 -2.79
C ALA A 96 -7.12 -14.67 -1.88
N TYR A 97 -6.27 -13.67 -2.13
CA TYR A 97 -6.23 -12.45 -1.35
C TYR A 97 -7.46 -11.56 -1.58
N ILE A 98 -7.97 -11.45 -2.81
CA ILE A 98 -9.25 -10.78 -3.11
C ILE A 98 -10.38 -11.38 -2.28
N LEU A 99 -10.50 -12.72 -2.26
CA LEU A 99 -11.55 -13.40 -1.50
C LEU A 99 -11.42 -13.07 0.00
N MET A 100 -10.23 -13.21 0.56
CA MET A 100 -9.96 -12.92 1.96
C MET A 100 -10.28 -11.46 2.31
N SER A 101 -9.77 -10.50 1.54
CA SER A 101 -9.98 -9.07 1.76
C SER A 101 -11.44 -8.68 1.67
N ARG A 102 -12.21 -9.26 0.74
CA ARG A 102 -13.66 -9.03 0.65
C ARG A 102 -14.42 -9.59 1.85
N ILE A 103 -14.06 -10.77 2.34
CA ILE A 103 -14.66 -11.37 3.55
C ILE A 103 -14.39 -10.48 4.76
N LEU A 104 -13.13 -10.11 4.99
CA LEU A 104 -12.73 -9.23 6.10
C LEU A 104 -13.43 -7.88 6.01
N ALA A 105 -13.44 -7.23 4.85
CA ALA A 105 -14.12 -5.96 4.66
C ALA A 105 -15.62 -6.07 4.99
N THR A 106 -16.29 -7.11 4.48
CA THR A 106 -17.73 -7.28 4.63
C THR A 106 -18.13 -7.49 6.08
N PHE A 107 -17.48 -8.42 6.77
CA PHE A 107 -17.90 -8.87 8.10
C PHE A 107 -17.15 -8.19 9.26
N TYR A 108 -15.90 -7.78 9.05
CA TYR A 108 -15.00 -7.31 10.12
C TYR A 108 -14.15 -6.10 9.68
N ILE A 109 -14.80 -5.03 9.21
CA ILE A 109 -14.09 -3.87 8.64
C ILE A 109 -12.98 -3.29 9.54
N SER A 110 -13.17 -3.22 10.85
CA SER A 110 -12.13 -2.74 11.78
C SER A 110 -10.92 -3.68 11.84
N ARG A 111 -11.13 -5.00 11.71
CA ARG A 111 -10.04 -5.98 11.60
C ARG A 111 -9.38 -5.91 10.22
N ALA A 112 -10.14 -5.60 9.17
CA ALA A 112 -9.56 -5.39 7.84
C ALA A 112 -8.58 -4.21 7.84
N PHE A 113 -8.93 -3.10 8.50
CA PHE A 113 -8.03 -1.97 8.68
C PHE A 113 -6.81 -2.33 9.55
N LEU A 114 -7.00 -3.04 10.66
CA LEU A 114 -5.86 -3.46 11.50
C LEU A 114 -4.90 -4.38 10.74
N PHE A 115 -5.43 -5.35 10.00
CA PHE A 115 -4.63 -6.25 9.17
C PHE A 115 -3.86 -5.47 8.09
N ASN A 116 -4.47 -4.44 7.51
CA ASN A 116 -3.77 -3.55 6.60
C ASN A 116 -2.64 -2.80 7.31
N ALA A 117 -2.88 -2.23 8.49
CA ALA A 117 -1.82 -1.56 9.24
C ALA A 117 -0.61 -2.48 9.51
N GLU A 118 -0.86 -3.76 9.82
CA GLU A 118 0.21 -4.76 9.99
C GLU A 118 0.92 -5.10 8.66
N PHE A 119 0.19 -5.08 7.54
CA PHE A 119 0.76 -5.26 6.21
C PHE A 119 1.65 -4.08 5.81
N GLU A 120 1.19 -2.85 6.05
CA GLU A 120 1.95 -1.64 5.72
C GLU A 120 3.15 -1.45 6.65
N ASP A 121 3.05 -1.79 7.94
CA ASP A 121 4.20 -1.84 8.84
C ASP A 121 5.28 -2.77 8.28
N HIS A 122 4.88 -3.95 7.79
CA HIS A 122 5.81 -4.87 7.15
C HIS A 122 6.43 -4.27 5.87
N ALA A 123 5.62 -3.63 5.01
CA ALA A 123 6.08 -3.01 3.78
C ALA A 123 7.07 -1.85 4.05
N GLU A 124 6.76 -0.99 5.01
CA GLU A 124 7.64 0.09 5.46
C GLU A 124 9.03 -0.44 5.85
N HIS A 125 9.08 -1.48 6.69
CA HIS A 125 10.33 -2.09 7.12
C HIS A 125 11.08 -2.75 5.95
N VAL A 126 10.35 -3.34 5.00
CA VAL A 126 10.93 -3.91 3.78
C VAL A 126 11.64 -2.83 2.96
N TYR A 127 11.03 -1.66 2.76
CA TYR A 127 11.65 -0.54 2.04
C TYR A 127 12.81 0.10 2.80
N ALA A 128 12.66 0.29 4.11
CA ALA A 128 13.75 0.80 4.94
C ALA A 128 14.99 -0.12 4.86
N LYS A 129 14.78 -1.44 4.98
CA LYS A 129 15.84 -2.44 4.84
C LYS A 129 16.42 -2.46 3.43
N PHE A 130 15.58 -2.30 2.39
CA PHE A 130 16.02 -2.30 1.00
C PHE A 130 16.98 -1.14 0.71
N VAL A 131 16.63 0.08 1.12
CA VAL A 131 17.50 1.26 0.95
C VAL A 131 18.80 1.10 1.76
N GLU A 132 18.71 0.60 2.99
CA GLU A 132 19.90 0.33 3.81
C GLU A 132 20.85 -0.68 3.15
N ASP A 133 20.31 -1.73 2.52
CA ASP A 133 21.10 -2.77 1.85
C ASP A 133 21.69 -2.32 0.51
N HIS A 134 21.26 -1.18 -0.04
CA HIS A 134 21.63 -0.71 -1.38
C HIS A 134 22.03 0.78 -1.36
N PRO A 135 23.10 1.15 -0.64
CA PRO A 135 23.54 2.55 -0.52
C PRO A 135 23.94 3.17 -1.87
N GLU A 136 24.22 2.37 -2.89
CA GLU A 136 24.47 2.85 -4.24
C GLU A 136 23.28 3.63 -4.84
N LEU A 137 22.05 3.35 -4.38
CA LEU A 137 20.83 4.02 -4.85
C LEU A 137 20.85 5.52 -4.57
N ASP A 138 21.57 5.97 -3.53
CA ASP A 138 21.73 7.37 -3.16
C ASP A 138 22.61 8.17 -4.13
N THR A 139 23.21 7.49 -5.10
CA THR A 139 24.02 8.13 -6.15
C THR A 139 23.47 7.85 -7.56
N GLN A 140 22.46 7.00 -7.67
CA GLN A 140 21.86 6.65 -8.95
C GLN A 140 20.76 7.66 -9.30
N PRO A 141 20.94 8.48 -10.35
CA PRO A 141 19.96 9.48 -10.72
C PRO A 141 18.71 8.86 -11.33
N VAL A 142 17.55 9.44 -11.05
CA VAL A 142 16.27 9.01 -11.63
C VAL A 142 16.01 9.79 -12.91
N ASN A 143 16.01 9.09 -14.05
CA ASN A 143 15.80 9.71 -15.37
C ASN A 143 14.46 9.31 -16.02
N SER A 144 13.62 8.53 -15.36
CA SER A 144 12.37 8.04 -15.91
C SER A 144 11.25 9.09 -15.85
N ASN A 145 10.57 9.31 -16.98
CA ASN A 145 9.41 10.20 -17.03
C ASN A 145 8.22 9.66 -16.22
N LEU A 146 8.10 8.34 -16.10
CA LEU A 146 7.07 7.72 -15.26
C LEU A 146 7.26 8.12 -13.80
N ILE A 147 8.51 8.12 -13.31
CA ILE A 147 8.80 8.49 -11.93
C ILE A 147 8.53 9.97 -11.69
N LYS A 148 8.76 10.85 -12.68
CA LYS A 148 8.42 12.29 -12.58
C LYS A 148 6.91 12.54 -12.38
N GLU A 149 6.05 11.66 -12.86
CA GLU A 149 4.60 11.74 -12.61
C GLU A 149 4.25 11.34 -11.18
N TYR A 150 5.01 10.40 -10.59
CA TYR A 150 4.87 10.02 -9.18
C TYR A 150 5.44 11.10 -8.24
N GLY A 151 6.58 11.70 -8.57
CA GLY A 151 7.18 12.79 -7.82
C GLY A 151 8.54 13.23 -8.37
N ASN A 152 9.05 14.35 -7.86
CA ASN A 152 10.37 14.84 -8.24
C ASN A 152 11.42 14.33 -7.26
N PHE A 153 12.29 13.43 -7.73
CA PHE A 153 13.34 12.80 -6.94
C PHE A 153 14.68 12.94 -7.66
N GLU A 154 15.74 13.19 -6.90
CA GLU A 154 17.09 13.24 -7.46
C GLU A 154 17.64 11.84 -7.68
N THR A 155 17.43 10.95 -6.70
CA THR A 155 18.04 9.61 -6.67
C THR A 155 17.02 8.50 -6.46
N TRP A 156 17.36 7.28 -6.87
CA TRP A 156 16.52 6.11 -6.63
C TRP A 156 16.38 5.83 -5.13
N GLY A 157 17.38 6.18 -4.31
CA GLY A 157 17.28 6.10 -2.86
C GLY A 157 16.13 6.95 -2.32
N ASP A 158 15.97 8.17 -2.83
CA ASP A 158 14.88 9.07 -2.43
C ASP A 158 13.50 8.52 -2.81
N VAL A 159 13.40 7.92 -4.00
CA VAL A 159 12.15 7.27 -4.45
C VAL A 159 11.72 6.19 -3.48
N PHE A 160 12.61 5.25 -3.14
CA PHE A 160 12.26 4.14 -2.24
C PHE A 160 12.04 4.58 -0.80
N ARG A 161 12.73 5.63 -0.33
CA ARG A 161 12.42 6.25 0.97
C ARG A 161 11.03 6.87 0.97
N ARG A 162 10.62 7.54 -0.12
CA ARG A 162 9.26 8.09 -0.22
C ARG A 162 8.20 6.99 -0.23
N ILE A 163 8.43 5.89 -0.93
CA ILE A 163 7.53 4.73 -0.87
C ILE A 163 7.42 4.22 0.58
N GLY A 164 8.54 4.04 1.29
CA GLY A 164 8.49 3.64 2.70
C GLY A 164 7.69 4.60 3.59
N LEU A 165 7.73 5.91 3.30
CA LEU A 165 6.89 6.89 3.99
C LEU A 165 5.41 6.83 3.58
N ASP A 166 5.11 6.50 2.32
CA ASP A 166 3.73 6.23 1.88
C ASP A 166 3.13 5.05 2.65
N GLU A 167 3.90 3.97 2.85
CA GLU A 167 3.44 2.82 3.65
C GLU A 167 3.16 3.22 5.10
N ARG A 168 4.01 4.08 5.67
CA ARG A 168 3.76 4.61 7.02
C ARG A 168 2.47 5.43 7.07
N ASP A 169 2.17 6.21 6.04
CA ASP A 169 0.93 6.98 5.92
C ASP A 169 -0.30 6.07 5.81
N HIS A 170 -0.19 5.02 4.99
CA HIS A 170 -1.20 3.96 4.86
C HIS A 170 -1.44 3.22 6.19
N MET A 171 -0.38 2.87 6.91
CA MET A 171 -0.42 2.25 8.24
C MET A 171 -1.14 3.16 9.24
N ASN A 172 -0.72 4.42 9.34
CA ASN A 172 -1.25 5.38 10.29
C ASN A 172 -2.74 5.65 10.04
N ASN A 173 -3.14 5.82 8.78
CA ASN A 173 -4.54 5.98 8.41
C ASN A 173 -5.35 4.72 8.76
N SER A 174 -4.80 3.54 8.54
CA SER A 174 -5.40 2.26 8.92
C SER A 174 -5.61 2.15 10.45
N PHE A 175 -4.65 2.62 11.25
CA PHE A 175 -4.81 2.69 12.71
C PHE A 175 -5.94 3.62 13.13
N ILE A 176 -6.04 4.80 12.51
CA ILE A 176 -7.14 5.72 12.76
C ILE A 176 -8.50 5.07 12.41
N PHE A 177 -8.63 4.47 11.23
CA PHE A 177 -9.88 3.82 10.81
C PHE A 177 -10.26 2.57 11.61
N CYS A 178 -9.29 1.85 12.20
CA CYS A 178 -9.59 0.76 13.12
C CYS A 178 -9.84 1.20 14.57
N GLY A 179 -9.74 2.50 14.87
CA GLY A 179 -9.99 3.07 16.19
C GLY A 179 -8.82 2.94 17.16
N LYS A 180 -7.59 2.99 16.63
CA LYS A 180 -6.33 2.85 17.39
C LYS A 180 -5.40 4.06 17.20
N PRO A 181 -5.84 5.30 17.49
CA PRO A 181 -4.99 6.49 17.33
C PRO A 181 -3.72 6.45 18.18
N GLU A 182 -3.71 5.66 19.27
CA GLU A 182 -2.54 5.44 20.12
C GLU A 182 -1.38 4.72 19.42
N ALA A 183 -1.66 4.00 18.33
CA ALA A 183 -0.66 3.23 17.57
C ALA A 183 -0.02 4.03 16.43
N VAL A 184 -0.46 5.27 16.18
CA VAL A 184 0.08 6.12 15.11
C VAL A 184 1.54 6.47 15.37
N VAL A 185 2.38 6.24 14.37
CA VAL A 185 3.81 6.57 14.37
C VAL A 185 4.03 7.91 13.68
N LYS A 186 4.35 8.94 14.46
CA LYS A 186 4.59 10.30 13.94
C LYS A 186 5.99 10.48 13.38
N TYR A 187 6.11 11.30 12.35
CA TYR A 187 7.39 11.72 11.78
C TYR A 187 7.30 13.12 11.16
N GLU A 188 8.44 13.72 10.85
CA GLU A 188 8.51 15.06 10.24
C GLU A 188 7.95 15.03 8.81
N GLY A 189 7.06 15.97 8.48
CA GLY A 189 6.41 16.03 7.17
C GLY A 189 5.26 15.04 6.97
N MET A 190 4.80 14.37 8.04
CA MET A 190 3.62 13.51 8.02
C MET A 190 2.36 14.30 7.59
N PRO A 191 1.50 13.75 6.70
CA PRO A 191 0.24 14.37 6.30
C PRO A 191 -0.78 14.39 7.45
N ASP A 192 -1.81 15.22 7.29
CA ASP A 192 -2.92 15.28 8.25
C ASP A 192 -3.69 13.96 8.28
N LEU A 193 -3.97 13.49 9.50
CA LEU A 193 -4.72 12.25 9.72
C LEU A 193 -6.23 12.44 9.44
N PRO A 194 -6.92 11.38 8.99
CA PRO A 194 -8.36 11.39 8.81
C PRO A 194 -9.09 11.77 10.10
N ILE A 195 -9.90 12.84 10.04
CA ILE A 195 -10.77 13.20 11.15
C ILE A 195 -11.99 12.26 11.16
N ILE A 196 -11.96 11.25 12.03
CA ILE A 196 -13.12 10.39 12.28
C ILE A 196 -13.92 11.02 13.42
N SER A 197 -15.07 11.60 13.09
CA SER A 197 -16.01 12.09 14.10
C SER A 197 -16.58 10.89 14.87
N ASN A 198 -16.30 10.85 16.18
CA ASN A 198 -17.04 10.02 17.11
C ASN A 198 -18.45 10.62 17.22
N VAL A 199 -19.46 9.90 16.71
CA VAL A 199 -20.86 10.11 17.07
C VAL A 199 -21.29 8.90 17.87
#